data_AF-A0A6L9GC19-F1
#
_entry.id   AF-A0A6L9GC19-F1
#
_cell.length_a   1.000
_cell.length_b   1.000
_cell.length_c   1.000
_cell.angle_alpha   90.00
_cell.angle_beta   90.00
_cell.angle_gamma   90.00
#
_symmetry.space_group_name_H-M   'P 1'
#
loop_
_entity.id
_entity.type
_entity.pdbx_description
1 polymer ?
#
loop_
_entity_poly.entity_id
_entity_poly.type
_entity_poly.pdbx_seq_one_letter_code
_entity_poly.pdbx_strand_id
1 'polypeptide(L)'
;LLQIGAALGVPYGYLTGDTAKGNFSNTRIALVDFRRRISAFQHSVMVYQLCRAVWTRWMDMAVLADAIDLPGFAADRRQYLACDWLPTKWDWIDPAKDAAAEILQIEAGLKSRTQAIAERGYDAEQVDREIAAERKREAELGLDFRRPGSPAQAVGGGAGAGDA
;
A
#
# COMPACT_ATOMS: atom_id res chain seq x y z
N LEU A 1 -1.15 -3.81 34.65
CA LEU A 1 -1.24 -3.36 33.23
C LEU A 1 0.09 -2.85 32.69
N LEU A 2 0.77 -1.89 33.34
CA LEU A 2 2.09 -1.38 32.88
C LEU A 2 3.14 -2.48 32.68
N GLN A 3 3.29 -3.39 33.65
CA GLN A 3 4.24 -4.53 33.54
C GLN A 3 3.87 -5.52 32.43
N ILE A 4 2.57 -5.71 32.16
CA ILE A 4 2.09 -6.57 31.06
C ILE A 4 2.40 -5.92 29.71
N GLY A 5 2.15 -4.60 29.57
CA GLY A 5 2.54 -3.84 28.38
C GLY A 5 4.03 -3.85 28.12
N ALA A 6 4.86 -3.73 29.17
CA ALA A 6 6.31 -3.85 29.06
C ALA A 6 6.76 -5.25 28.62
N ALA A 7 6.17 -6.32 29.17
CA ALA A 7 6.49 -7.70 28.80
C ALA A 7 6.11 -8.03 27.35
N LEU A 8 4.94 -7.58 26.90
CA LEU A 8 4.50 -7.74 25.51
C LEU A 8 5.21 -6.74 24.57
N GLY A 9 5.80 -5.69 25.12
CA GLY A 9 6.32 -4.51 24.41
C GLY A 9 5.25 -3.81 23.58
N VAL A 10 4.03 -3.75 24.11
CA VAL A 10 2.90 -2.98 23.56
C VAL A 10 2.85 -1.65 24.30
N PRO A 11 2.82 -0.50 23.60
CA PRO A 11 2.74 0.81 24.23
C PRO A 11 1.53 0.94 25.14
N TYR A 12 1.69 1.56 26.32
CA TYR A 12 0.63 1.67 27.33
C TYR A 12 -0.66 2.27 26.77
N GLY A 13 -0.57 3.43 26.09
CA GLY A 13 -1.74 4.09 25.52
C GLY A 13 -2.45 3.26 24.44
N TYR A 14 -1.71 2.37 23.75
CA TYR A 14 -2.30 1.43 22.79
C TYR A 14 -3.00 0.27 23.50
N LEU A 15 -2.44 -0.21 24.62
CA LEU A 15 -3.01 -1.31 25.41
C LEU A 15 -4.24 -0.88 26.21
N THR A 16 -4.27 0.34 26.74
CA THR A 16 -5.31 0.81 27.66
C THR A 16 -6.33 1.76 27.03
N GLY A 17 -6.03 2.34 25.86
CA GLY A 17 -6.85 3.40 25.26
C GLY A 17 -6.80 4.73 26.01
N ASP A 18 -6.05 4.82 27.11
CA ASP A 18 -5.87 6.05 27.88
C ASP A 18 -4.70 6.87 27.31
N THR A 19 -5.03 7.83 26.46
CA THR A 19 -4.07 8.79 25.89
C THR A 19 -3.93 10.06 26.73
N ALA A 20 -4.68 10.22 27.82
CA ALA A 20 -4.76 11.48 28.57
C ALA A 20 -3.46 11.86 29.28
N LYS A 21 -2.59 10.88 29.57
CA LYS A 21 -1.31 11.07 30.27
C LYS A 21 -0.09 11.11 29.35
N GLY A 22 -0.27 10.96 28.03
CA GLY A 22 0.83 10.87 27.07
C GLY A 22 1.07 12.18 26.33
N ASN A 23 2.30 12.73 26.41
CA ASN A 23 2.72 13.78 25.48
C ASN A 23 2.73 13.21 24.05
N PHE A 24 2.19 13.95 23.07
CA PHE A 24 2.13 13.57 21.66
C PHE A 24 3.46 13.05 21.11
N SER A 25 4.58 13.68 21.48
CA SER A 25 5.92 13.27 21.06
C SER A 25 6.28 11.86 21.57
N ASN A 26 6.03 11.58 22.85
CA ASN A 26 6.36 10.31 23.48
C ASN A 26 5.48 9.17 22.95
N THR A 27 4.19 9.44 22.74
CA THR A 27 3.25 8.46 22.15
C THR A 27 3.66 8.11 20.73
N ARG A 28 4.08 9.10 19.93
CA ARG A 28 4.56 8.88 18.56
C ARG A 28 5.82 8.03 18.52
N ILE A 29 6.81 8.32 19.37
CA ILE A 29 8.05 7.53 19.44
C ILE A 29 7.73 6.08 19.81
N ALA A 30 6.93 5.87 20.86
CA ALA A 30 6.57 4.52 21.30
C ALA A 30 5.81 3.72 20.22
N LEU A 31 4.96 4.39 19.44
CA LEU A 31 4.24 3.75 18.33
C LEU A 31 5.17 3.40 17.17
N VAL A 32 6.13 4.27 16.83
CA VAL A 32 7.13 4.00 15.79
C VAL A 32 7.99 2.78 16.16
N ASP A 33 8.48 2.71 17.39
CA ASP A 33 9.27 1.57 17.86
C ASP A 33 8.46 0.27 17.87
N PHE A 34 7.21 0.33 18.33
CA PHE A 34 6.29 -0.80 18.30
C PHE A 34 6.07 -1.30 16.86
N ARG A 35 5.75 -0.40 15.92
CA ARG A 35 5.55 -0.73 14.50
C ARG A 35 6.80 -1.32 13.86
N ARG A 36 7.98 -0.77 14.16
CA ARG A 36 9.27 -1.31 13.70
C ARG A 36 9.48 -2.74 14.17
N ARG A 37 9.15 -3.04 15.43
CA ARG A 37 9.22 -4.39 15.99
C ARG A 37 8.24 -5.35 15.33
N ILE A 38 7.00 -4.91 15.11
CA ILE A 38 5.98 -5.72 14.42
C ILE A 38 6.39 -6.00 12.97
N SER A 39 6.90 -4.99 12.25
CA SER A 39 7.39 -5.17 10.88
C SER A 39 8.54 -6.17 10.81
N ALA A 40 9.51 -6.09 11.72
CA ALA A 40 10.59 -7.08 11.80
C ALA A 40 10.05 -8.49 12.08
N PHE A 41 9.06 -8.63 12.96
CA PHE A 41 8.41 -9.91 13.24
C PHE A 41 7.63 -10.44 12.03
N GLN A 42 6.91 -9.59 11.31
CA GLN A 42 6.19 -9.96 10.09
C GLN A 42 7.15 -10.53 9.04
N HIS A 43 8.21 -9.78 8.71
CA HIS A 43 9.14 -10.17 7.66
C HIS A 43 10.05 -11.34 8.05
N SER A 44 10.48 -11.43 9.31
CA SER A 44 11.43 -12.47 9.73
C SER A 44 10.76 -13.74 10.24
N VAL A 45 9.55 -13.66 10.78
CA VAL A 45 8.86 -14.81 11.40
C VAL A 45 7.61 -15.19 10.61
N MET A 46 6.64 -14.27 10.47
CA MET A 46 5.36 -14.62 9.86
C MET A 46 5.53 -15.05 8.40
N VAL A 47 6.30 -14.29 7.62
CA VAL A 47 6.57 -14.60 6.22
C VAL A 47 7.24 -15.97 6.09
N TYR A 48 8.32 -16.21 6.84
CA TYR A 48 9.11 -17.44 6.71
C TYR A 48 8.41 -18.69 7.26
N GLN A 49 7.79 -18.58 8.44
CA GLN A 49 7.24 -19.74 9.14
C GLN A 49 5.80 -20.06 8.72
N LEU A 50 5.01 -19.05 8.36
CA LEU A 50 3.60 -19.24 8.00
C LEU A 50 3.39 -19.03 6.51
N CYS A 51 3.63 -17.82 6.01
CA CYS A 51 3.15 -17.41 4.70
C CYS A 51 3.80 -18.23 3.57
N ARG A 52 5.12 -18.45 3.62
CA ARG A 52 5.84 -19.27 2.63
C ARG A 52 5.40 -20.73 2.66
N ALA A 53 5.16 -21.30 3.84
CA ALA A 53 4.72 -22.68 3.98
C ALA A 53 3.31 -22.87 3.39
N VAL A 54 2.39 -21.95 3.70
CA VAL A 54 1.02 -21.94 3.15
C VAL A 54 1.04 -21.75 1.63
N TRP A 55 1.79 -20.77 1.13
CA TRP A 55 1.92 -20.49 -0.31
C TRP A 55 2.42 -21.70 -1.09
N THR A 56 3.49 -22.33 -0.58
CA THR A 56 4.08 -23.52 -1.21
C THR A 56 3.07 -24.65 -1.32
N ARG A 57 2.33 -24.94 -0.24
CA ARG A 57 1.33 -26.00 -0.22
C ARG A 57 0.14 -25.69 -1.12
N TRP A 58 -0.31 -24.44 -1.12
CA TRP A 58 -1.39 -24.02 -1.99
C TRP A 58 -1.01 -24.16 -3.47
N MET A 59 0.19 -23.72 -3.87
CA MET A 59 0.69 -23.87 -5.25
C MET A 59 0.78 -25.34 -5.67
N ASP A 60 1.34 -26.20 -4.82
CA ASP A 60 1.43 -27.65 -5.12
C ASP A 60 0.03 -28.25 -5.36
N MET A 61 -0.93 -27.91 -4.49
CA MET A 61 -2.30 -28.41 -4.60
C MET A 61 -3.03 -27.85 -5.82
N ALA A 62 -2.80 -26.58 -6.16
CA ALA A 62 -3.41 -25.95 -7.33
C ALA A 62 -2.95 -26.60 -8.64
N VAL A 63 -1.66 -26.92 -8.74
CA VAL A 63 -1.09 -27.65 -9.89
C VAL A 63 -1.58 -29.10 -9.92
N LEU A 64 -1.59 -29.80 -8.79
CA LEU A 64 -2.08 -31.19 -8.73
C LEU A 64 -3.57 -31.33 -9.04
N ALA A 65 -4.37 -30.31 -8.71
CA ALA A 65 -5.79 -30.26 -9.00
C ALA A 65 -6.10 -29.76 -10.43
N ASP A 66 -5.07 -29.48 -11.23
CA ASP A 66 -5.20 -28.92 -12.59
C ASP A 66 -6.00 -27.59 -12.63
N ALA A 67 -5.97 -26.83 -11.52
CA ALA A 67 -6.63 -25.54 -11.41
C ALA A 67 -5.79 -24.40 -12.02
N ILE A 68 -4.48 -24.62 -12.14
CA ILE A 68 -3.52 -23.69 -12.75
C ILE A 68 -2.56 -24.52 -13.61
N ASP A 69 -2.51 -24.21 -14.91
CA ASP A 69 -1.57 -24.84 -15.84
C ASP A 69 -0.19 -24.16 -15.76
N LEU A 70 0.80 -24.89 -15.23
CA LEU A 70 2.18 -24.44 -15.10
C LEU A 70 3.12 -25.50 -15.69
N PRO A 71 3.38 -25.47 -17.01
CA PRO A 71 4.25 -26.45 -17.66
C PRO A 71 5.66 -26.37 -17.06
N GLY A 72 6.20 -27.51 -16.62
CA GLY A 72 7.53 -27.57 -16.02
C GLY A 72 7.60 -27.16 -14.54
N PHE A 73 6.45 -26.98 -13.85
CA PHE A 73 6.43 -26.64 -12.41
C PHE A 73 7.28 -27.60 -11.55
N ALA A 74 7.24 -28.90 -11.86
CA ALA A 74 8.04 -29.90 -11.13
C ALA A 74 9.56 -29.74 -11.35
N ALA A 75 9.97 -29.24 -12.52
CA ALA A 75 11.38 -29.03 -12.87
C ALA A 75 11.92 -27.72 -12.28
N ASP A 76 11.18 -26.61 -12.42
CA ASP A 76 11.63 -25.25 -12.02
C ASP A 76 10.80 -24.64 -10.88
N ARG A 77 10.39 -25.47 -9.92
CA ARG A 77 9.51 -25.11 -8.81
C ARG A 77 9.92 -23.84 -8.06
N ARG A 78 11.23 -23.59 -7.91
CA ARG A 78 11.73 -22.40 -7.20
C ARG A 78 11.32 -21.09 -7.88
N GLN A 79 11.30 -21.04 -9.21
CA GLN A 79 10.93 -19.84 -9.95
C GLN A 79 9.44 -19.54 -9.80
N TYR A 80 8.60 -20.56 -9.92
CA TYR A 80 7.15 -20.43 -9.76
C TYR A 80 6.71 -20.10 -8.32
N LEU A 81 7.50 -20.49 -7.32
CA LEU A 81 7.24 -20.16 -5.92
C LEU A 81 7.79 -18.80 -5.49
N ALA A 82 8.54 -18.10 -6.35
CA ALA A 82 9.04 -16.77 -6.05
C ALA A 82 7.86 -15.79 -5.95
N CYS A 83 7.67 -15.20 -4.78
CA CYS A 83 6.65 -14.19 -4.54
C CYS A 83 7.18 -13.12 -3.59
N ASP A 84 6.71 -11.89 -3.80
CA ASP A 84 7.02 -10.77 -2.93
C ASP A 84 5.98 -10.67 -1.81
N TRP A 85 6.48 -10.52 -0.58
CA TRP A 85 5.65 -10.38 0.61
C TRP A 85 5.58 -8.91 1.00
N LEU A 86 4.47 -8.27 0.65
CA LEU A 86 4.25 -6.84 0.86
C LEU A 86 3.17 -6.65 1.94
N PRO A 87 3.53 -6.56 3.22
CA PRO A 87 2.56 -6.27 4.27
C PRO A 87 2.01 -4.85 4.10
N THR A 88 0.77 -4.65 4.54
CA THR A 88 0.09 -3.36 4.46
C THR A 88 0.90 -2.26 5.14
N LYS A 89 0.98 -1.10 4.49
CA LYS A 89 1.65 0.07 5.03
C LYS A 89 0.96 0.53 6.31
N TRP A 90 1.75 1.01 7.26
CA TRP A 90 1.22 1.67 8.44
C TRP A 90 0.89 3.13 8.12
N ASP A 91 -0.37 3.51 8.31
CA ASP A 91 -0.75 4.91 8.17
C ASP A 91 0.02 5.80 9.15
N TRP A 92 0.61 6.85 8.60
CA TRP A 92 1.27 7.89 9.36
C TRP A 92 0.26 8.88 9.93
N ILE A 93 0.61 9.51 11.04
CA ILE A 93 -0.27 10.48 11.73
C ILE A 93 -0.55 11.72 10.88
N ASP A 94 0.35 12.05 9.94
CA ASP A 94 0.21 13.16 8.98
C ASP A 94 0.20 12.58 7.54
N PRO A 95 -0.99 12.35 6.96
CA PRO A 95 -1.12 11.75 5.63
C PRO A 95 -0.47 12.57 4.51
N ALA A 96 -0.44 13.90 4.64
CA ALA A 96 0.10 14.77 3.60
C ALA A 96 1.63 14.65 3.50
N LYS A 97 2.32 14.62 4.65
CA LYS A 97 3.78 14.43 4.68
C LYS A 97 4.20 13.04 4.23
N ASP A 98 3.42 12.02 4.58
CA ASP A 98 3.69 10.65 4.15
C ASP A 98 3.53 10.48 2.63
N ALA A 99 2.48 11.07 2.05
CA ALA A 99 2.31 11.07 0.59
C ALA A 99 3.45 11.80 -0.13
N ALA A 100 3.88 12.97 0.37
CA ALA A 100 5.00 13.70 -0.21
C ALA A 100 6.33 12.92 -0.11
N ALA A 101 6.58 12.26 1.03
CA ALA A 101 7.76 11.43 1.21
C ALA A 101 7.74 10.19 0.28
N GLU A 102 6.57 9.60 0.07
CA GLU A 102 6.39 8.46 -0.82
C GLU A 102 6.64 8.83 -2.30
N ILE A 103 6.13 9.98 -2.74
CA ILE A 103 6.42 10.53 -4.08
C ILE A 103 7.93 10.71 -4.25
N LEU A 104 8.60 11.32 -3.27
CA LEU A 104 10.04 11.54 -3.31
C LEU A 104 10.84 10.23 -3.37
N GLN A 105 10.41 9.18 -2.65
CA GLN A 105 11.05 7.86 -2.71
C GLN A 105 10.91 7.21 -4.09
N ILE A 106 9.75 7.39 -4.73
CA ILE A 106 9.51 6.90 -6.09
C ILE A 106 10.39 7.65 -7.09
N GLU A 107 10.43 8.99 -7.01
CA GLU A 107 11.27 9.83 -7.88
C GLU A 107 12.76 9.56 -7.69
N ALA A 108 13.19 9.27 -6.46
CA ALA A 108 14.57 8.89 -6.15
C ALA A 108 14.93 7.45 -6.57
N GLY A 109 13.97 6.67 -7.09
CA GLY A 109 14.18 5.27 -7.49
C GLY A 109 14.35 4.30 -6.32
N LEU A 110 14.05 4.72 -5.08
CA LEU A 110 14.14 3.87 -3.89
C LEU A 110 12.90 2.99 -3.68
N LYS A 111 11.78 3.34 -4.33
CA LYS A 111 10.52 2.61 -4.25
C LYS A 111 9.84 2.60 -5.61
N SER A 112 9.26 1.48 -6.02
CA SER A 112 8.47 1.44 -7.26
C SER A 112 7.03 1.88 -7.01
N ARG A 113 6.39 2.42 -8.05
CA ARG A 113 4.95 2.74 -7.99
C ARG A 113 4.09 1.51 -7.74
N THR A 114 4.42 0.37 -8.35
CA THR A 114 3.78 -0.92 -8.11
C THR A 114 3.84 -1.31 -6.64
N GLN A 115 5.00 -1.17 -6.00
CA GLN A 115 5.17 -1.45 -4.57
C GLN A 115 4.31 -0.52 -3.71
N ALA A 116 4.27 0.78 -4.02
CA ALA A 116 3.44 1.74 -3.28
C ALA A 116 1.94 1.45 -3.39
N ILE A 117 1.47 0.96 -4.55
CA ILE A 117 0.08 0.57 -4.77
C ILE A 117 -0.24 -0.75 -4.04
N ALA A 118 0.64 -1.74 -4.16
CA ALA A 118 0.48 -3.05 -3.52
C ALA A 118 0.47 -2.95 -1.99
N GLU A 119 1.31 -2.08 -1.40
CA GLU A 119 1.31 -1.82 0.04
C GLU A 119 -0.02 -1.24 0.58
N ARG A 120 -0.84 -0.65 -0.30
CA ARG A 120 -2.19 -0.17 0.01
C ARG A 120 -3.27 -1.24 -0.23
N GLY A 121 -2.88 -2.43 -0.71
CA GLY A 121 -3.78 -3.56 -0.97
C GLY A 121 -4.43 -3.56 -2.35
N TYR A 122 -3.92 -2.76 -3.29
CA TYR A 122 -4.45 -2.68 -4.66
C TYR A 122 -3.51 -3.35 -5.67
N ASP A 123 -4.09 -3.82 -6.78
CA ASP A 123 -3.33 -4.30 -7.94
C ASP A 123 -2.92 -3.12 -8.83
N ALA A 124 -1.63 -3.02 -9.14
CA ALA A 124 -1.08 -1.96 -9.97
C ALA A 124 -1.64 -1.97 -11.40
N GLU A 125 -1.86 -3.15 -11.99
CA GLU A 125 -2.42 -3.25 -13.35
C GLU A 125 -3.87 -2.79 -13.38
N GLN A 126 -4.64 -3.09 -12.33
CA GLN A 126 -5.99 -2.56 -12.17
C GLN A 126 -5.97 -1.03 -12.07
N VAL A 127 -5.13 -0.47 -11.19
CA VAL A 127 -5.00 0.98 -11.01
C VAL A 127 -4.57 1.68 -12.30
N ASP A 128 -3.69 1.07 -13.09
CA ASP A 128 -3.26 1.62 -14.38
C ASP A 128 -4.38 1.66 -15.41
N ARG A 129 -5.21 0.60 -15.46
CA ARG A 129 -6.41 0.58 -16.31
C ARG A 129 -7.42 1.64 -15.89
N GLU A 130 -7.64 1.81 -14.60
CA GLU A 130 -8.54 2.83 -14.05
C GLU A 130 -8.05 4.23 -14.40
N ILE A 131 -6.76 4.53 -14.17
CA ILE A 131 -6.17 5.82 -14.52
C ILE A 131 -6.26 6.08 -16.04
N ALA A 132 -5.97 5.08 -16.88
CA ALA A 132 -6.09 5.25 -18.33
C ALA A 132 -7.53 5.56 -18.77
N ALA A 133 -8.52 4.86 -18.19
CA ALA A 133 -9.93 5.12 -18.45
C ALA A 133 -10.36 6.50 -17.94
N GLU A 134 -9.89 6.92 -16.77
CA GLU A 134 -10.13 8.24 -16.21
C GLU A 134 -9.54 9.34 -17.08
N ARG A 135 -8.28 9.23 -17.51
CA ARG A 135 -7.64 10.21 -18.40
C ARG A 135 -8.37 10.36 -19.72
N LYS A 136 -8.92 9.27 -20.25
CA LYS A 136 -9.77 9.32 -21.45
C LYS A 136 -11.08 10.09 -21.18
N ARG A 137 -11.77 9.77 -20.08
CA ARG A 137 -13.01 10.48 -19.68
C ARG A 137 -12.77 11.95 -19.37
N GLU A 138 -11.67 12.27 -18.70
CA GLU A 138 -11.24 13.65 -18.43
C GLU A 138 -11.08 14.44 -19.73
N ALA A 139 -10.42 13.85 -20.74
CA ALA A 139 -10.25 14.48 -22.04
C ALA A 139 -11.59 14.67 -22.78
N GLU A 140 -12.49 13.68 -22.72
CA GLU A 140 -13.83 13.76 -23.33
C GLU A 140 -14.72 14.82 -22.65
N LEU A 141 -14.59 14.98 -21.32
CA LEU A 141 -15.40 15.90 -20.52
C LEU A 141 -14.76 17.28 -20.32
N GLY A 142 -13.52 17.49 -20.79
CA GLY A 142 -12.79 18.74 -20.60
C GLY A 142 -12.35 19.01 -19.15
N LEU A 143 -12.11 17.97 -18.36
CA LEU A 143 -11.72 18.07 -16.95
C LEU A 143 -10.18 18.04 -16.80
N ASP A 144 -9.60 18.92 -15.97
CA ASP A 144 -8.16 18.92 -15.67
C ASP A 144 -7.88 18.99 -14.17
N PHE A 145 -7.57 17.83 -13.57
CA PHE A 145 -7.26 17.72 -12.14
C PHE A 145 -5.76 17.82 -11.81
N ARG A 146 -4.90 18.22 -12.77
CA ARG A 146 -3.44 18.33 -12.55
C ARG A 146 -3.04 19.51 -11.66
N ARG A 147 -3.96 20.44 -11.38
CA ARG A 147 -3.71 21.64 -10.56
C ARG A 147 -4.59 21.62 -9.31
N PRO A 148 -4.02 21.82 -8.10
CA PRO A 148 -4.81 22.05 -6.90
C PRO A 148 -5.70 23.28 -7.13
N GLY A 149 -7.02 23.08 -7.09
CA GLY A 149 -8.00 24.14 -7.29
C GLY A 149 -8.63 24.24 -8.68
N SER A 150 -8.47 23.27 -9.59
CA SER A 150 -9.30 23.22 -10.81
C SER A 150 -10.74 22.85 -10.44
N PRO A 151 -11.71 23.78 -10.55
CA PRO A 151 -13.09 23.34 -10.68
C PRO A 151 -13.18 22.67 -12.04
N ALA A 152 -13.84 21.51 -12.10
CA ALA A 152 -14.41 21.03 -13.34
C ALA A 152 -15.14 22.22 -14.01
N GLN A 153 -14.54 22.85 -15.01
CA GLN A 153 -15.22 23.88 -15.78
C GLN A 153 -16.25 23.13 -16.59
N ALA A 154 -17.49 23.10 -16.07
CA ALA A 154 -18.65 22.64 -16.78
C ALA A 154 -18.64 23.29 -18.17
N VAL A 155 -18.90 22.47 -19.20
CA VAL A 155 -19.07 22.89 -20.59
C VAL A 155 -20.08 24.04 -20.64
N GLY A 156 -19.56 25.26 -20.64
CA GLY A 156 -20.32 26.50 -20.62
C GLY A 156 -20.32 27.12 -22.00
N GLY A 157 -21.42 26.89 -22.71
CA GLY A 157 -22.05 27.81 -23.67
C GLY A 157 -21.15 28.52 -24.67
N GLY A 158 -21.21 28.09 -25.93
CA GLY A 158 -20.79 28.92 -27.06
C GLY A 158 -21.51 30.27 -27.02
N ALA A 159 -20.73 31.33 -26.84
CA ALA A 159 -21.16 32.70 -27.04
C ALA A 159 -20.05 33.46 -27.78
N GLY A 160 -20.31 33.73 -29.07
CA GLY A 160 -19.92 34.95 -29.77
C GLY A 160 -18.45 35.12 -30.16
N ALA A 161 -18.12 34.77 -31.40
CA ALA A 161 -17.14 35.53 -32.17
C ALA A 161 -17.91 36.38 -33.17
N GLY A 162 -18.07 37.66 -32.86
CA GLY A 162 -18.34 38.73 -33.82
C GLY A 162 -17.05 39.53 -34.01
N ASP A 163 -16.60 39.66 -35.25
CA ASP A 163 -16.17 40.90 -35.92
C ASP A 163 -15.22 40.62 -37.10
N ALA A 164 -15.78 40.69 -38.30
CA ALA A 164 -15.29 41.45 -39.46
C ALA A 164 -16.40 41.52 -40.53
#